data_AF-A0A351AVU9-F1
#
_entry.id   AF-A0A351AVU9-F1
#
_cell.length_a   1.000
_cell.length_b   1.000
_cell.length_c   1.000
_cell.angle_alpha   90.00
_cell.angle_beta   90.00
_cell.angle_gamma   90.00
#
_symmetry.space_group_name_H-M   'P 1'
#
loop_
_entity.id
_entity.type
_entity.pdbx_description
1 polymer ?
#
loop_
_entity_poly.entity_id
_entity_poly.type
_entity_poly.pdbx_seq_one_letter_code
_entity_poly.pdbx_strand_id
1 'polypeptide(L)' 'NCAAKIEGMISKLDGVNSCTINFITGKIIIDADDEKFETVLKEAAHVCRKVERDAEIIVK' A
#
# COMPACT_ATOMS: atom_id res chain seq x y z
N ASN A 1 -9.76 3.08 -12.04
CA ASN A 1 -9.82 2.45 -10.70
C ASN A 1 -8.41 2.42 -10.13
N CYS A 2 -7.98 3.51 -9.50
CA CYS A 2 -6.61 3.65 -8.96
C CYS A 2 -6.42 2.77 -7.72
N ALA A 3 -7.44 2.69 -6.86
CA ALA A 3 -7.47 1.82 -5.69
C ALA A 3 -7.18 0.35 -6.02
N ALA A 4 -7.95 -0.27 -6.92
CA ALA A 4 -7.74 -1.67 -7.28
C ALA A 4 -6.35 -1.94 -7.90
N LYS A 5 -5.79 -0.95 -8.61
CA LYS A 5 -4.43 -1.04 -9.15
C LYS A 5 -3.37 -1.00 -8.04
N ILE A 6 -3.48 -0.05 -7.12
CA ILE A 6 -2.55 0.08 -5.99
C ILE A 6 -2.63 -1.17 -5.12
N GLU A 7 -3.84 -1.58 -4.74
CA GLU A 7 -4.09 -2.77 -3.92
C GLU A 7 -3.50 -4.03 -4.58
N GLY A 8 -3.76 -4.25 -5.87
CA GLY A 8 -3.21 -5.38 -6.60
C GLY A 8 -1.69 -5.35 -6.82
N MET A 9 -1.04 -4.18 -6.67
CA MET A 9 0.42 -4.05 -6.70
C MET A 9 1.02 -4.26 -5.31
N ILE A 10 0.43 -3.69 -4.27
CA ILE A 10 0.88 -3.85 -2.88
C ILE A 10 0.71 -5.31 -2.44
N SER A 11 -0.41 -5.97 -2.76
CA SER A 11 -0.63 -7.39 -2.45
C SER A 11 0.34 -8.35 -3.12
N LYS A 12 1.19 -7.88 -4.04
CA LYS A 12 2.25 -8.70 -4.68
C LYS A 12 3.63 -8.44 -4.10
N LEU A 13 3.76 -7.51 -3.17
CA LEU A 13 5.02 -7.24 -2.50
C LEU A 13 5.38 -8.42 -1.59
N ASP A 14 6.68 -8.71 -1.53
CA ASP A 14 7.19 -9.75 -0.65
C ASP A 14 6.95 -9.39 0.82
N GLY A 15 6.32 -10.31 1.56
CA GLY A 15 5.92 -10.08 2.94
C GLY A 15 4.57 -9.42 3.14
N VAL A 16 3.75 -9.25 2.09
CA VAL A 16 2.34 -8.80 2.24
C VAL A 16 1.39 -9.98 2.26
N ASN A 17 0.58 -10.07 3.32
CA ASN A 17 -0.48 -11.05 3.48
C ASN A 17 -1.79 -10.56 2.85
N SER A 18 -2.13 -9.31 3.10
CA SER A 18 -3.30 -8.67 2.49
C SER A 18 -3.14 -7.15 2.40
N CYS A 19 -3.79 -6.54 1.41
CA CYS A 19 -3.91 -5.10 1.31
C CYS A 19 -5.35 -4.77 0.95
N THR A 20 -5.90 -3.71 1.55
CA THR A 20 -7.23 -3.21 1.21
C THR A 20 -7.23 -1.69 1.20
N ILE A 21 -7.77 -1.10 0.13
CA ILE A 21 -7.97 0.34 0.00
C ILE A 21 -9.43 0.68 0.20
N ASN A 22 -9.68 1.54 1.19
CA ASN A 22 -10.97 2.18 1.36
C ASN A 22 -10.99 3.52 0.61
N PHE A 23 -11.58 3.50 -0.59
CA PHE A 23 -11.68 4.68 -1.47
C PHE A 23 -12.46 5.85 -0.85
N ILE A 24 -13.48 5.56 -0.03
CA ILE A 24 -14.31 6.60 0.60
C ILE A 24 -13.49 7.39 1.63
N THR A 25 -12.59 6.71 2.34
CA THR A 25 -11.79 7.32 3.41
C THR A 25 -10.34 7.63 3.01
N GLY A 26 -9.90 7.21 1.83
CA GLY A 26 -8.52 7.34 1.38
C GLY A 26 -7.51 6.52 2.19
N LYS A 27 -7.98 5.51 2.95
CA LYS A 27 -7.13 4.71 3.84
C LYS A 27 -6.68 3.42 3.16
N ILE A 28 -5.42 3.06 3.39
CA ILE A 28 -4.84 1.78 3.00
C ILE A 28 -4.59 0.98 4.27
N ILE A 29 -5.06 -0.26 4.30
CA ILE A 29 -4.76 -1.23 5.36
C ILE A 29 -3.88 -2.30 4.74
N ILE A 30 -2.70 -2.53 5.33
CA ILE A 30 -1.72 -3.52 4.87
C ILE A 30 -1.43 -4.46 6.03
N ASP A 31 -1.65 -5.74 5.81
CA ASP A 31 -1.19 -6.84 6.67
C ASP A 31 0.08 -7.39 6.05
N ALA A 32 1.17 -7.38 6.80
CA ALA A 32 2.49 -7.77 6.35
C ALA A 32 3.32 -8.37 7.48
N ASP A 33 4.33 -9.15 7.12
CA ASP A 33 5.27 -9.75 8.06
C ASP A 33 6.00 -8.67 8.85
N ASP A 34 6.05 -8.80 10.19
CA ASP A 34 6.70 -7.82 11.08
C ASP A 34 8.15 -7.51 10.66
N GLU A 35 8.90 -8.53 10.28
CA GLU A 35 10.31 -8.41 9.85
C GLU A 35 10.47 -7.64 8.52
N LYS A 36 9.41 -7.59 7.70
CA LYS A 36 9.39 -6.93 6.39
C LYS A 36 8.56 -5.67 6.37
N PHE A 37 7.90 -5.32 7.48
CA PHE A 37 6.92 -4.23 7.55
C PHE A 37 7.50 -2.89 7.06
N GLU A 38 8.71 -2.53 7.48
CA GLU A 38 9.38 -1.30 7.01
C GLU A 38 9.65 -1.29 5.50
N THR A 39 10.05 -2.44 4.94
CA THR A 39 10.32 -2.59 3.50
C THR A 39 9.02 -2.52 2.71
N VAL A 40 7.99 -3.23 3.17
CA VAL A 40 6.65 -3.20 2.60
C VAL A 40 6.09 -1.78 2.59
N LEU A 41 6.24 -1.02 3.68
CA LEU A 41 5.78 0.37 3.74
C LEU A 41 6.47 1.27 2.71
N LYS A 42 7.80 1.14 2.54
CA LYS A 42 8.56 1.92 1.54
C LYS A 42 8.13 1.58 0.12
N GLU A 43 7.99 0.29 -0.19
CA GLU A 43 7.54 -0.17 -1.50
C GLU A 43 6.08 0.24 -1.77
N ALA A 44 5.20 0.12 -0.79
CA ALA A 44 3.82 0.58 -0.89
C ALA A 44 3.74 2.09 -1.16
N ALA A 45 4.57 2.91 -0.50
CA ALA A 45 4.65 4.34 -0.76
C ALA A 45 5.12 4.64 -2.19
N HIS A 46 6.08 3.86 -2.70
CA HIS A 46 6.54 3.96 -4.08
C HIS A 46 5.44 3.61 -5.08
N VAL A 47 4.71 2.52 -4.84
CA VAL A 47 3.56 2.09 -5.65
C VAL A 47 2.48 3.17 -5.66
N CYS A 48 2.14 3.74 -4.51
CA CYS A 48 1.14 4.80 -4.40
C CYS A 48 1.54 6.02 -5.25
N ARG A 49 2.77 6.53 -5.10
CA ARG A 49 3.29 7.65 -5.90
C ARG A 49 3.32 7.38 -7.40
N LYS A 50 3.54 6.13 -7.80
CA LYS A 50 3.56 5.73 -9.22
C LYS A 50 2.17 5.77 -9.84
N VAL A 51 1.12 5.49 -9.06
CA VAL A 51 -0.28 5.55 -9.53
C VAL A 51 -0.85 6.95 -9.40
N GLU A 52 -0.55 7.64 -8.29
CA GLU A 52 -1.06 8.95 -7.95
C GLU A 52 0.06 9.78 -7.31
N ARG A 53 0.59 10.76 -8.04
CA ARG A 53 1.82 11.49 -7.66
C ARG A 53 1.67 12.28 -6.36
N ASP A 54 0.45 12.62 -5.99
CA ASP A 54 0.10 13.36 -4.78
C ASP A 54 -0.26 12.42 -3.59
N ALA A 55 -0.18 11.11 -3.77
CA ALA A 55 -0.43 10.16 -2.70
C ALA A 55 0.72 10.16 -1.67
N GLU A 56 0.36 10.28 -0.40
CA GLU A 56 1.27 10.24 0.74
C GLU A 56 0.79 9.17 1.74
N ILE A 57 1.72 8.31 2.19
CA ILE A 57 1.42 7.33 3.23
C ILE A 57 1.78 7.94 4.58
N ILE A 58 0.76 8.13 5.42
CA ILE A 58 0.94 8.58 6.81
C ILE A 58 0.89 7.34 7.70
N VAL A 59 2.03 6.97 8.28
CA VAL A 59 2.13 5.92 9.30
C VAL A 59 1.88 6.56 10.65
N LYS A 60 0.98 6.00 11.45
CA LYS A 60 0.58 6.53 12.76
C LYS A 60 0.69 5.47 13.84
#